data_AF-A0AAV9MDZ7-F1
#
_entry.id   AF-A0AAV9MDZ7-F1
#
_cell.length_a   1.000
_cell.length_b   1.000
_cell.length_c   1.000
_cell.angle_alpha   90.00
_cell.angle_beta   90.00
_cell.angle_gamma   90.00
#
_symmetry.space_group_name_H-M   'P 1'
#
loop_
_entity.id
_entity.type
_entity.pdbx_description
1 polymer ?
#
loop_
_entity_poly.entity_id
_entity_poly.type
_entity_poly.pdbx_seq_one_letter_code
_entity_poly.pdbx_strand_id
1 'polypeptide(L)'
;MSINQGSQVKWLQNNLYVSGLVNLENLELRACEKLHKVEIRAPKLCKFLHVGSPLHKHRKTQEPESLPCTIDNLDGYNSLKYLHLEDSTMTDQEFEYQLSKLTALEVLILKGCYVMKNINAVSEKLKRFSLWDWGNVDFP
;
A
#
# COMPACT_ATOMS: atom_id res chain seq x y z
N MET A 1 12.39 -40.10 -25.79
CA MET A 1 12.68 -38.77 -26.34
C MET A 1 11.81 -37.79 -25.59
N SER A 2 12.37 -37.10 -24.60
CA SER A 2 11.65 -36.13 -23.76
C SER A 2 11.62 -34.79 -24.48
N ILE A 3 10.46 -34.14 -24.52
CA ILE A 3 10.31 -32.77 -25.01
C ILE A 3 9.95 -31.88 -23.82
N ASN A 4 10.65 -30.76 -23.73
CA ASN A 4 10.79 -29.85 -22.61
C ASN A 4 9.48 -29.48 -21.90
N GLN A 5 9.48 -29.65 -20.58
CA GLN A 5 8.59 -28.92 -19.69
C GLN A 5 9.02 -27.46 -19.72
N GLY A 6 8.16 -26.59 -20.27
CA GLY A 6 8.34 -25.15 -20.20
C GLY A 6 8.50 -24.72 -18.74
N SER A 7 9.65 -24.13 -18.43
CA SER A 7 9.98 -23.52 -17.16
C SER A 7 8.92 -22.50 -16.77
N GLN A 8 8.00 -22.90 -15.89
CA GLN A 8 7.12 -22.02 -15.15
C GLN A 8 8.00 -21.06 -14.35
N VAL A 9 8.09 -19.80 -14.79
CA VAL A 9 8.79 -18.73 -14.04
C VAL A 9 7.99 -18.51 -12.76
N LYS A 10 8.42 -19.17 -11.68
CA LYS A 10 7.85 -19.00 -10.36
C LYS A 10 8.41 -17.70 -9.79
N TRP A 11 7.73 -16.58 -10.05
CA TRP A 11 8.04 -15.32 -9.38
C TRP A 11 7.94 -15.55 -7.86
N LEU A 12 9.05 -15.42 -7.14
CA LEU A 12 9.04 -15.37 -5.68
C LEU A 12 8.38 -14.05 -5.29
N GLN A 13 7.05 -14.06 -5.18
CA GLN A 13 6.31 -12.92 -4.65
C GLN A 13 6.66 -12.80 -3.16
N ASN A 14 7.40 -11.75 -2.78
CA ASN A 14 7.63 -11.47 -1.37
C ASN A 14 6.34 -10.89 -0.82
N ASN A 15 5.61 -11.71 -0.08
CA ASN A 15 4.36 -11.33 0.57
C ASN A 15 4.61 -11.26 2.08
N LEU A 16 4.17 -10.19 2.72
CA LEU A 16 4.21 -10.05 4.18
C LEU A 16 2.83 -10.36 4.74
N TYR A 17 2.76 -11.38 5.59
CA TYR A 17 1.55 -11.69 6.36
C TYR A 17 1.80 -11.39 7.83
N VAL A 18 1.11 -10.38 8.35
CA VAL A 18 1.16 -9.99 9.76
C VAL A 18 -0.09 -10.55 10.44
N SER A 19 0.05 -11.54 11.31
CA SER A 19 -1.07 -12.14 12.05
C SER A 19 -0.66 -12.60 13.43
N GLY A 20 -1.63 -12.79 14.34
CA GLY A 20 -1.36 -13.23 15.70
C GLY A 20 -0.67 -12.19 16.59
N LEU A 21 -0.30 -11.03 16.05
CA LEU A 21 0.34 -9.94 16.77
C LEU A 21 -0.72 -9.05 17.44
N VAL A 22 -1.41 -9.60 18.44
CA VAL A 22 -2.57 -8.97 19.10
C VAL A 22 -2.27 -7.66 19.83
N ASN A 23 -0.99 -7.36 20.07
CA ASN A 23 -0.53 -6.13 20.73
C ASN A 23 0.26 -5.22 19.78
N LEU A 24 0.32 -5.52 18.48
CA LEU A 24 1.00 -4.64 17.53
C LEU A 24 0.19 -3.36 17.33
N GLU A 25 0.73 -2.23 17.78
CA GLU A 25 0.10 -0.92 17.66
C GLU A 25 0.65 -0.09 16.50
N ASN A 26 1.89 -0.34 16.09
CA ASN A 26 2.59 0.42 15.06
C ASN A 26 3.24 -0.54 14.07
N LEU A 27 2.97 -0.35 12.77
CA LEU A 27 3.64 -1.05 11.68
C LEU A 27 4.17 -0.04 10.69
N GLU A 28 5.48 -0.05 10.45
CA GLU A 28 6.14 0.78 9.45
C GLU A 28 6.87 -0.11 8.45
N LEU A 29 6.54 0.07 7.18
CA LEU A 29 7.16 -0.60 6.05
C LEU A 29 7.85 0.47 5.19
N ARG A 30 9.18 0.42 5.13
CA ARG A 30 10.00 1.43 4.43
C ARG A 30 11.01 0.72 3.55
N ALA A 31 11.19 1.21 2.33
CA ALA A 31 12.15 0.68 1.37
C ALA A 31 11.98 -0.84 1.12
N CYS A 32 10.74 -1.32 1.14
CA CYS A 32 10.40 -2.71 0.88
C CYS A 32 10.21 -2.94 -0.63
N GLU A 33 11.24 -2.66 -1.44
CA GLU A 33 11.15 -2.54 -2.92
C GLU A 33 10.66 -3.80 -3.64
N LYS A 34 10.86 -4.97 -3.04
CA LYS A 34 10.45 -6.26 -3.61
C LYS A 34 9.18 -6.82 -2.98
N LEU A 35 8.53 -6.06 -2.10
CA LEU A 35 7.30 -6.46 -1.42
C LEU A 35 6.14 -6.31 -2.39
N HIS A 36 5.47 -7.43 -2.66
CA HIS A 36 4.38 -7.48 -3.63
C HIS A 36 3.02 -7.33 -2.97
N LYS A 37 2.85 -7.92 -1.79
CA LYS A 37 1.59 -7.88 -1.06
C LYS A 37 1.82 -7.82 0.45
N VAL A 38 0.96 -7.09 1.13
CA VAL A 38 0.88 -7.04 2.60
C VAL A 38 -0.54 -7.39 3.01
N GLU A 39 -0.67 -8.34 3.93
CA GLU A 39 -1.93 -8.62 4.62
C GLU A 39 -1.73 -8.48 6.14
N ILE A 40 -2.60 -7.69 6.80
CA ILE A 40 -2.40 -7.28 8.19
C ILE A 40 -3.61 -7.61 9.05
N ARG A 41 -3.48 -8.65 9.88
CA ARG A 41 -4.42 -9.04 10.93
C ARG A 41 -3.88 -8.66 12.31
N ALA A 42 -4.00 -7.37 12.63
CA ALA A 42 -3.54 -6.79 13.90
C ALA A 42 -4.65 -5.89 14.48
N PRO A 43 -5.48 -6.41 15.41
CA PRO A 43 -6.70 -5.72 15.85
C PRO A 43 -6.43 -4.45 16.66
N LYS A 44 -5.23 -4.30 17.23
CA LYS A 44 -4.82 -3.10 17.98
C LYS A 44 -3.95 -2.14 17.15
N LEU A 45 -3.78 -2.39 15.85
CA LEU A 45 -2.95 -1.55 15.00
C LEU A 45 -3.53 -0.14 14.94
N CYS A 46 -2.80 0.81 15.51
CA CYS A 46 -3.21 2.21 15.63
C CYS A 46 -2.57 3.06 14.52
N LYS A 47 -1.32 2.74 14.16
CA LYS A 47 -0.54 3.47 13.16
C LYS A 47 -0.01 2.52 12.11
N PHE A 48 -0.28 2.85 10.85
CA PHE A 48 0.31 2.18 9.72
C PHE A 48 0.98 3.20 8.79
N LEU A 49 2.22 2.88 8.43
CA LEU A 49 3.00 3.65 7.47
C LEU A 49 3.60 2.70 6.45
N HIS A 50 3.36 3.00 5.17
CA HIS A 50 3.96 2.30 4.05
C HIS A 50 4.57 3.31 3.10
N VAL A 51 5.89 3.19 2.91
CA VAL A 51 6.66 3.93 1.91
C VAL A 51 7.04 2.93 0.83
N GLY A 52 6.34 3.03 -0.29
CA GLY A 52 6.57 2.25 -1.49
C GLY A 52 7.87 2.63 -2.20
N SER A 53 8.06 2.06 -3.38
CA SER A 53 9.14 2.45 -4.27
C SER A 53 8.59 3.43 -5.32
N PRO A 54 9.19 4.63 -5.48
CA PRO A 54 8.71 5.58 -6.46
C PRO A 54 8.77 5.01 -7.88
N LEU A 55 7.65 5.06 -8.61
CA LEU A 55 7.54 4.54 -9.98
C LEU A 55 8.56 5.15 -10.96
N HIS A 56 9.00 6.38 -10.72
CA HIS A 56 9.99 7.07 -11.56
C HIS A 56 11.41 6.50 -11.46
N LYS A 57 11.72 5.69 -10.44
CA LYS A 57 13.02 5.02 -10.30
C LYS A 57 13.16 3.79 -11.21
N HIS A 58 12.05 3.17 -11.60
CA HIS A 58 12.04 1.91 -12.35
C HIS A 58 12.10 2.08 -13.87
N ARG A 59 11.89 3.29 -14.42
CA ARG A 59 11.92 3.52 -15.88
C ARG A 59 13.32 3.49 -16.52
N LYS A 60 14.41 3.51 -15.73
CA LYS A 60 15.79 3.53 -16.26
C LYS A 60 16.44 2.15 -16.38
N THR A 61 15.86 1.14 -15.77
CA THR A 61 16.37 -0.23 -15.76
C THR A 61 15.40 -1.12 -16.51
N GLN A 62 15.87 -1.95 -17.44
CA GLN A 62 15.09 -2.99 -18.12
C GLN A 62 14.70 -4.13 -17.16
N GLU A 63 14.51 -3.83 -15.88
CA GLU A 63 13.99 -4.78 -14.91
C GLU A 63 12.48 -4.92 -15.10
N PRO A 64 11.92 -6.11 -14.87
CA PRO A 64 10.47 -6.32 -14.92
C PRO A 64 9.82 -5.28 -14.01
N GLU A 65 8.83 -4.55 -14.53
CA GLU A 65 8.04 -3.58 -13.78
C GLU A 65 7.74 -4.17 -12.40
N SER A 66 8.37 -3.62 -11.35
CA SER A 66 8.17 -4.11 -10.00
C SER A 66 6.68 -3.99 -9.71
N LEU A 67 6.00 -5.12 -9.58
CA LEU A 67 4.56 -5.10 -9.43
C LEU A 67 4.21 -4.25 -8.20
N PRO A 68 3.17 -3.41 -8.31
CA PRO A 68 2.72 -2.56 -7.22
C PRO A 68 2.53 -3.35 -5.93
N CYS A 69 3.01 -2.83 -4.79
CA CYS A 69 2.76 -3.45 -3.50
C CYS A 69 1.28 -3.24 -3.13
N THR A 70 0.50 -4.31 -3.09
CA THR A 70 -0.91 -4.24 -2.66
C THR A 70 -1.00 -4.37 -1.14
N ILE A 71 -1.85 -3.56 -0.51
CA ILE A 71 -2.17 -3.66 0.91
C ILE A 71 -3.59 -4.20 1.02
N ASP A 72 -3.69 -5.48 1.34
CA ASP A 72 -4.96 -6.17 1.50
C ASP A 72 -5.31 -6.32 2.99
N ASN A 73 -6.60 -6.19 3.29
CA ASN A 73 -7.20 -6.57 4.57
C ASN A 73 -6.48 -6.02 5.81
N LEU A 74 -6.70 -4.74 6.12
CA LEU A 74 -6.28 -4.08 7.36
C LEU A 74 -7.28 -4.38 8.49
N ASP A 75 -7.11 -5.48 9.23
CA ASP A 75 -8.02 -5.88 10.33
C ASP A 75 -7.95 -4.94 11.57
N GLY A 76 -7.22 -3.84 11.46
CA GLY A 76 -7.22 -2.69 12.39
C GLY A 76 -8.37 -1.71 12.16
N TYR A 77 -9.45 -2.11 11.48
CA TYR A 77 -10.55 -1.23 11.03
C TYR A 77 -11.14 -0.31 12.11
N ASN A 78 -11.15 -0.77 13.37
CA ASN A 78 -11.70 -0.01 14.50
C ASN A 78 -10.63 0.70 15.36
N SER A 79 -9.35 0.44 15.13
CA SER A 79 -8.25 0.95 15.96
C SER A 79 -7.27 1.84 15.20
N LEU A 80 -7.21 1.72 13.87
CA LEU A 80 -6.28 2.49 13.04
C LEU A 80 -6.69 3.96 13.01
N LYS A 81 -5.88 4.80 13.64
CA LYS A 81 -6.06 6.25 13.72
C LYS A 81 -5.18 7.01 12.75
N TYR A 82 -4.06 6.41 12.34
CA TYR A 82 -3.06 7.05 11.49
C TYR A 82 -2.72 6.14 10.31
N LEU A 83 -2.92 6.66 9.10
CA LEU A 83 -2.52 6.02 7.85
C LEU A 83 -1.62 6.97 7.06
N HIS A 84 -0.40 6.52 6.75
CA HIS A 84 0.49 7.19 5.81
C HIS A 84 0.85 6.24 4.67
N LEU A 85 0.50 6.64 3.46
CA LEU A 85 0.88 5.97 2.23
C LEU A 85 1.75 6.92 1.40
N GLU A 86 2.97 6.49 1.12
CA GLU A 86 3.90 7.19 0.23
C GLU A 86 4.26 6.29 -0.95
N ASP A 87 4.24 6.85 -2.16
CA ASP A 87 4.49 6.13 -3.41
C ASP A 87 3.61 4.88 -3.54
N SER A 88 2.38 4.95 -3.02
CA SER A 88 1.44 3.85 -3.12
C SER A 88 0.90 3.75 -4.54
N THR A 89 0.76 2.51 -4.97
CA THR A 89 0.28 2.12 -6.28
C THR A 89 -1.16 1.62 -6.27
N MET A 90 -1.87 1.83 -5.16
CA MET A 90 -3.30 1.51 -5.06
C MET A 90 -4.09 2.32 -6.09
N THR A 91 -5.11 1.69 -6.66
CA THR A 91 -6.11 2.35 -7.49
C THR A 91 -7.12 3.13 -6.62
N ASP A 92 -7.87 4.04 -7.24
CA ASP A 92 -8.96 4.78 -6.59
C ASP A 92 -9.93 3.81 -5.87
N GLN A 93 -10.35 2.73 -6.56
CA GLN A 93 -11.32 1.76 -6.04
C GLN A 93 -10.78 0.98 -4.84
N GLU A 94 -9.53 0.53 -4.88
CA GLU A 94 -8.91 -0.20 -3.77
C GLU A 94 -8.76 0.71 -2.55
N PHE A 95 -8.34 1.96 -2.77
CA PHE A 95 -8.17 2.92 -1.70
C PHE A 95 -9.52 3.26 -1.04
N GLU A 96 -10.54 3.57 -1.83
CA GLU A 96 -11.90 3.84 -1.31
C GLU A 96 -12.46 2.65 -0.54
N TYR A 97 -12.29 1.44 -1.06
CA TYR A 97 -12.72 0.22 -0.38
C TYR A 97 -12.05 0.04 0.98
N GLN A 98 -10.73 0.24 1.08
CA GLN A 98 -10.04 0.15 2.36
C GLN A 98 -10.45 1.28 3.30
N LEU A 99 -10.51 2.52 2.80
CA LEU A 99 -10.82 3.70 3.58
C LEU A 99 -12.22 3.62 4.19
N SER A 100 -13.21 3.08 3.46
CA SER A 100 -14.59 2.91 3.94
C SER A 100 -14.71 2.08 5.22
N LYS A 101 -13.72 1.23 5.50
CA LYS A 101 -13.68 0.37 6.68
C LYS A 101 -12.90 0.99 7.85
N LEU A 102 -12.05 1.99 7.59
CA LEU A 102 -11.21 2.63 8.60
C LEU A 102 -12.00 3.69 9.39
N THR A 103 -13.02 3.25 10.13
CA THR A 103 -13.98 4.12 10.83
C THR A 103 -13.39 4.91 12.00
N ALA A 104 -12.17 4.55 12.44
CA ALA A 104 -11.43 5.23 13.49
C ALA A 104 -10.36 6.20 12.97
N LEU A 105 -10.21 6.35 11.65
CA LEU A 105 -9.11 7.10 11.06
C LEU A 105 -9.21 8.60 11.38
N GLU A 106 -8.18 9.12 12.05
CA GLU A 106 -8.08 10.53 12.44
C GLU A 106 -7.09 11.30 11.56
N VAL A 107 -6.06 10.61 11.03
CA VAL A 107 -5.01 11.20 10.20
C VAL A 107 -4.78 10.36 8.96
N LEU A 108 -4.90 11.00 7.79
CA LEU A 108 -4.59 10.43 6.50
C LEU A 108 -3.52 11.28 5.81
N ILE A 109 -2.41 10.65 5.45
CA ILE A 109 -1.34 11.26 4.65
C ILE A 109 -1.14 10.44 3.40
N LEU A 110 -1.26 11.10 2.25
CA LEU A 110 -0.97 10.56 0.93
C LEU A 110 0.15 11.39 0.30
N LYS A 111 1.22 10.73 -0.14
CA LYS A 111 2.37 11.39 -0.77
C LYS A 111 2.82 10.63 -2.00
N GLY A 112 2.96 11.29 -3.14
CA GLY A 112 3.46 10.63 -4.37
C GLY A 112 2.57 9.48 -4.86
N CYS A 113 1.29 9.44 -4.46
CA CYS A 113 0.36 8.39 -4.85
C CYS A 113 -0.23 8.67 -6.24
N TYR A 114 0.60 8.63 -7.28
CA TYR A 114 0.25 9.06 -8.64
C TYR A 114 -0.77 8.17 -9.37
N VAL A 115 -0.96 6.93 -8.90
CA VAL A 115 -1.99 6.02 -9.45
C VAL A 115 -3.39 6.47 -9.06
N MET A 116 -3.54 7.08 -7.88
CA MET A 116 -4.83 7.58 -7.39
C MET A 116 -5.15 8.93 -8.03
N LYS A 117 -6.17 8.95 -8.89
CA LYS A 117 -6.59 10.12 -9.67
C LYS A 117 -7.85 10.76 -9.10
N ASN A 118 -8.74 9.98 -8.50
CA ASN A 118 -9.99 10.44 -7.93
C ASN A 118 -10.07 9.97 -6.48
N ILE A 119 -9.55 10.78 -5.56
CA ILE A 119 -9.54 10.45 -4.14
C ILE A 119 -10.83 10.98 -3.51
N ASN A 120 -11.73 10.07 -3.15
CA ASN A 120 -12.88 10.37 -2.30
C ASN A 120 -12.63 9.90 -0.86
N ALA A 121 -12.58 10.84 0.08
CA ALA A 121 -12.36 10.54 1.50
C ALA A 121 -13.53 11.07 2.33
N VAL A 122 -14.44 10.15 2.69
CA VAL A 122 -15.58 10.44 3.57
C VAL A 122 -15.30 9.85 4.95
N SER A 123 -15.21 10.70 5.97
CA SER A 123 -15.01 10.26 7.36
C SER A 123 -15.54 11.30 8.35
N GLU A 124 -16.24 10.84 9.38
CA GLU A 124 -16.72 11.69 10.48
C GLU A 124 -15.64 12.00 11.52
N LYS A 125 -14.55 11.22 11.55
CA LYS A 125 -13.49 11.31 12.57
C LYS A 125 -12.17 11.87 12.06
N LEU A 126 -12.03 12.06 10.75
CA LEU A 126 -10.79 12.55 10.14
C LEU A 126 -10.54 14.00 10.58
N LYS A 127 -9.45 14.20 11.33
CA LYS A 127 -9.02 15.51 11.84
C LYS A 127 -7.97 16.15 10.96
N ARG A 128 -7.20 15.33 10.23
CA ARG A 128 -6.13 15.79 9.35
C ARG A 128 -6.11 14.97 8.08
N PHE A 129 -6.15 15.69 6.96
CA PHE A 129 -5.83 15.16 5.65
C PHE A 129 -4.63 15.92 5.10
N SER A 130 -3.65 15.20 4.57
CA SER A 130 -2.49 15.79 3.91
C SER A 130 -2.22 15.09 2.60
N LEU A 131 -2.08 15.89 1.55
CA LEU A 131 -1.88 15.42 0.19
C LEU A 131 -0.68 16.15 -0.39
N TRP A 132 0.35 15.39 -0.73
CA TRP A 132 1.62 15.91 -1.22
C TRP A 132 1.98 15.22 -2.53
N ASP A 133 2.65 15.95 -3.43
CA ASP A 133 3.13 15.41 -4.70
C ASP A 133 2.00 14.68 -5.46
N TRP A 134 0.81 15.30 -5.55
CA TRP A 134 -0.39 14.75 -6.20
C TRP A 134 -0.73 15.50 -7.48
N GLY A 135 -1.19 14.77 -8.51
CA GLY A 135 -1.42 15.28 -9.86
C GLY A 135 -0.37 14.80 -10.87
N ASN A 136 -0.71 14.84 -12.16
CA ASN A 136 0.18 14.42 -13.25
C ASN A 136 1.48 15.22 -13.17
N VAL A 137 2.55 14.57 -12.72
CA VAL A 137 3.84 14.84 -13.31
C VAL A 137 3.76 14.22 -14.70
N ASP A 138 3.38 15.04 -15.68
CA ASP A 138 3.66 14.79 -17.08
C ASP A 138 5.19 14.72 -17.19
N PHE A 139 5.73 13.53 -16.93
CA PHE A 139 7.14 13.27 -17.16
C PHE A 139 7.29 13.03 -18.67
N PRO A 140 8.08 13.85 -19.38
CA PRO A 140 8.41 13.62 -20.78
C PRO A 140 9.09 12.27 -21.01
#